data_AF-A0A8X6X295-F1
#
_entry.id   AF-A0A8X6X295-F1
#
_cell.length_a   1.000
_cell.length_b   1.000
_cell.length_c   1.000
_cell.angle_alpha   90.00
_cell.angle_beta   90.00
_cell.angle_gamma   90.00
#
_symmetry.space_group_name_H-M   'P 1'
#
loop_
_entity.id
_entity.type
_entity.pdbx_description
1 polymer ?
#
loop_
_entity_poly.entity_id
_entity_poly.type
_entity_poly.pdbx_seq_one_letter_code
_entity_poly.pdbx_strand_id
1 'polypeptide(L)'
;MNTSFFDLNNCFEKKFSFVHEKNWTLPSEKLLFKEPLWMLESLMFMKKDLNDTKSMLNDKGEAWQEHTARINPAKMVINFIKDRIQPEILTQAWCKFYEILSNYRLIPEEAENFKSLHLCEAPGAFISALNCYLCTNHSTIRWKWFANTLNPYYEGININDVVCDDRLLFPTIKHWYFGQDDTGDIINPNYSKGLNDFIGDKYFFDLNISSSSRVRVLRSYISSLVVLNEMVTSTVLQRINSLKRSYDLTTG
;
A
#
# COMPACT_ATOMS: atom_id res chain seq x y z
N MET A 1 -25.75 28.11 -1.09
CA MET A 1 -24.36 28.63 -1.05
C MET A 1 -23.48 27.69 -1.86
N ASN A 2 -23.06 28.13 -3.04
CA ASN A 2 -22.18 27.41 -3.96
C ASN A 2 -20.74 27.41 -3.41
N THR A 3 -20.39 26.43 -2.58
CA THR A 3 -18.99 26.00 -2.44
C THR A 3 -18.67 25.21 -3.70
N SER A 4 -18.13 25.93 -4.68
CA SER A 4 -17.92 25.44 -6.04
C SER A 4 -16.95 24.26 -6.04
N PHE A 5 -17.15 23.36 -6.99
CA PHE A 5 -16.28 22.23 -7.34
C PHE A 5 -14.77 22.56 -7.41
N PHE A 6 -14.44 23.85 -7.54
CA PHE A 6 -13.10 24.40 -7.65
C PHE A 6 -12.26 24.24 -6.38
N ASP A 7 -12.84 24.36 -5.18
CA ASP A 7 -12.10 24.23 -3.91
C ASP A 7 -11.75 22.79 -3.56
N LEU A 8 -12.53 21.82 -4.05
CA LEU A 8 -12.27 20.40 -3.81
C LEU A 8 -11.04 19.92 -4.59
N ASN A 9 -10.91 20.28 -5.88
CA ASN A 9 -9.76 19.86 -6.68
C ASN A 9 -8.43 20.34 -6.08
N ASN A 10 -8.37 21.58 -5.56
CA ASN A 10 -7.17 22.11 -4.88
C ASN A 10 -6.80 21.32 -3.61
N CYS A 11 -7.77 20.71 -2.92
CA CYS A 11 -7.48 19.89 -1.75
C CYS A 11 -6.87 18.52 -2.12
N PHE A 12 -7.14 18.00 -3.32
CA PHE A 12 -6.77 16.64 -3.76
C PHE A 12 -5.64 16.60 -4.78
N GLU A 13 -5.32 17.70 -5.45
CA GLU A 13 -4.19 17.81 -6.40
C GLU A 13 -2.87 18.13 -5.71
N LYS A 14 -2.72 17.79 -4.42
CA LYS A 14 -1.47 17.97 -3.67
C LYS A 14 -0.41 16.93 -4.11
N LYS A 15 0.01 17.01 -5.36
CA LYS A 15 1.16 16.31 -5.92
C LYS A 15 2.37 17.23 -5.76
N PHE A 16 3.36 16.76 -5.00
CA PHE A 16 4.62 17.47 -4.83
C PHE A 16 5.67 16.76 -5.68
N SER A 17 6.31 17.51 -6.57
CA SER A 17 7.49 17.02 -7.30
C SER A 17 8.73 17.48 -6.56
N PHE A 18 9.56 16.52 -6.14
CA PHE A 18 10.85 16.82 -5.56
C PHE A 18 11.89 16.86 -6.68
N VAL A 19 12.72 17.90 -6.69
CA VAL A 19 13.83 17.99 -7.65
C VAL A 19 14.92 17.04 -7.18
N HIS A 20 15.17 15.99 -7.96
CA HIS A 20 16.31 15.12 -7.72
C HIS A 20 17.58 15.84 -8.19
N GLU A 21 18.39 16.33 -7.26
CA GLU A 21 19.72 16.83 -7.60
C GLU A 21 20.57 15.66 -8.11
N LYS A 22 21.24 15.82 -9.26
CA LYS A 22 22.05 14.73 -9.87
C LYS A 22 23.15 14.21 -8.94
N ASN A 23 23.59 15.02 -7.99
CA ASN A 23 24.69 14.71 -7.07
C ASN A 23 24.20 14.21 -5.70
N TRP A 24 22.88 14.08 -5.50
CA TRP A 24 22.33 13.57 -4.26
C TRP A 24 22.64 12.08 -4.14
N THR A 25 23.24 11.68 -3.02
CA THR A 25 23.52 10.29 -2.67
C THR A 25 22.89 9.98 -1.33
N LEU A 26 22.40 8.74 -1.18
CA LEU A 26 21.89 8.29 0.11
C LEU A 26 23.04 8.35 1.14
N PRO A 27 22.83 8.97 2.32
CA PRO A 27 23.87 9.03 3.33
C PRO A 27 24.28 7.61 3.76
N SER A 28 25.57 7.45 4.09
CA SER A 28 26.11 6.18 4.57
C SER A 28 25.27 5.62 5.73
N GLU A 29 25.08 4.31 5.77
CA GLU A 29 24.41 3.61 6.88
C GLU A 29 24.97 3.99 8.25
N LYS A 30 26.28 4.31 8.30
CA LYS A 30 26.97 4.74 9.52
C LYS A 30 26.49 6.11 10.04
N LEU A 31 25.77 6.89 9.26
CA LEU A 31 25.24 8.22 9.61
C LEU A 31 23.73 8.18 9.87
N LEU A 32 23.04 7.11 9.45
CA LEU A 32 21.61 6.97 9.68
C LEU A 32 21.31 6.88 11.18
N PHE A 33 20.24 7.56 11.61
CA PHE A 33 19.72 7.52 12.98
C PHE A 33 20.69 7.99 14.08
N LYS A 34 21.74 8.75 13.73
CA LYS A 34 22.67 9.36 14.71
C LYS A 34 22.32 10.79 15.11
N GLU A 35 21.53 11.47 14.28
CA GLU A 35 21.05 12.82 14.59
C GLU A 35 20.11 12.80 15.81
N PRO A 36 20.12 13.84 16.65
CA PRO A 36 19.16 13.97 17.74
C PRO A 36 17.73 13.97 17.19
N LEU A 37 16.79 13.53 18.02
CA LEU A 37 15.38 13.49 17.66
C LEU A 37 14.91 14.86 17.21
N TRP A 38 14.57 14.97 15.92
CA TRP A 38 13.96 16.17 15.37
C TRP A 38 12.53 16.29 15.90
N MET A 39 12.28 17.33 16.69
CA MET A 39 10.98 17.59 17.30
C MET A 39 10.54 19.00 16.95
N LEU A 40 9.38 19.11 16.30
CA LEU A 40 8.70 20.39 16.09
C LEU A 40 7.51 20.45 17.03
N GLU A 41 7.49 21.46 17.91
CA GLU A 41 6.50 21.57 18.97
C GLU A 41 5.05 21.59 18.44
N SER A 42 4.81 22.31 17.33
CA SER A 42 3.50 22.34 16.67
C SER A 42 3.05 20.96 16.17
N LEU A 43 3.96 20.15 15.63
CA LEU A 43 3.64 18.77 15.21
C LEU A 43 3.41 17.85 16.41
N MET A 44 4.13 18.06 17.52
CA MET A 44 3.93 17.30 18.74
C MET A 44 2.58 17.60 19.38
N PHE A 45 2.16 18.88 19.37
CA PHE A 45 0.83 19.27 19.79
C PHE A 45 -0.25 18.62 18.92
N MET A 46 -0.15 18.72 17.59
CA MET A 46 -1.11 18.07 16.68
C MET A 46 -1.15 16.54 16.84
N LYS A 47 0.01 15.91 17.04
CA LYS A 47 0.08 14.47 17.31
C LYS A 47 -0.67 14.11 18.60
N LYS A 48 -0.51 14.91 19.65
CA LYS A 48 -1.21 14.70 20.93
C LYS A 48 -2.72 14.83 20.74
N ASP A 49 -3.17 15.94 20.16
CA ASP A 49 -4.59 16.21 19.92
C ASP A 49 -5.27 15.12 19.08
N LEU A 50 -4.60 14.65 18.01
CA LEU A 50 -5.06 13.54 17.20
C LEU A 50 -5.18 12.23 18.00
N ASN A 51 -4.19 11.92 18.85
CA ASN A 51 -4.20 10.70 19.65
C ASN A 51 -5.23 10.76 20.78
N ASP A 52 -5.42 11.92 21.41
CA ASP A 52 -6.44 12.15 22.42
C ASP A 52 -7.83 11.93 21.80
N THR A 53 -8.07 12.48 20.61
CA THR A 53 -9.30 12.27 19.84
C THR A 53 -9.50 10.80 19.45
N LYS A 54 -8.47 10.13 18.92
CA LYS A 54 -8.54 8.69 18.57
C LYS A 54 -8.87 7.83 19.79
N SER A 55 -8.32 8.18 20.95
CA SER A 55 -8.49 7.41 22.18
C SER A 55 -9.93 7.44 22.71
N MET A 56 -10.72 8.45 22.35
CA MET A 56 -12.16 8.50 22.66
C MET A 56 -12.97 7.36 22.02
N LEU A 57 -12.38 6.61 21.09
CA LEU A 57 -13.02 5.49 20.40
C LEU A 57 -12.56 4.11 20.91
N ASN A 58 -11.59 4.05 21.84
CA ASN A 58 -10.97 2.79 22.28
C ASN A 58 -11.97 1.83 22.97
N ASP A 59 -13.03 2.36 23.57
CA ASP A 59 -14.06 1.60 24.30
C ASP A 59 -15.25 1.16 23.42
N LYS A 60 -15.25 1.52 22.13
CA LYS A 60 -16.41 1.29 21.24
C LYS A 60 -16.38 -0.06 20.51
N GLY A 61 -15.23 -0.73 20.46
CA GLY A 61 -15.08 -2.09 19.94
C GLY A 61 -15.73 -2.32 18.57
N GLU A 62 -16.42 -3.44 18.43
CA GLU A 62 -17.06 -3.89 17.19
C GLU A 62 -18.15 -2.94 16.68
N ALA A 63 -18.94 -2.33 17.58
CA ALA A 63 -20.03 -1.42 17.19
C ALA A 63 -19.50 -0.21 16.39
N TRP A 64 -18.29 0.26 16.70
CA TRP A 64 -17.63 1.31 15.92
C TRP A 64 -17.17 0.81 14.54
N GLN A 65 -16.63 -0.41 14.47
CA GLN A 65 -16.22 -1.02 13.21
C GLN A 65 -17.43 -1.22 12.27
N GLU A 66 -18.54 -1.72 12.79
CA GLU A 66 -19.79 -1.86 12.04
C GLU A 66 -20.34 -0.51 11.57
N HIS A 67 -20.37 0.48 12.48
CA HIS A 67 -20.82 1.82 12.15
C HIS A 67 -20.00 2.40 11.00
N THR A 68 -18.67 2.43 11.15
CA THR A 68 -17.75 2.98 10.14
C THR A 68 -17.81 2.20 8.83
N ALA A 69 -17.89 0.87 8.86
CA ALA A 69 -18.05 0.05 7.65
C ALA A 69 -19.36 0.33 6.92
N ARG A 70 -20.46 0.58 7.65
CA ARG A 70 -21.77 0.91 7.08
C ARG A 70 -21.78 2.31 6.45
N ILE A 71 -21.15 3.28 7.08
CA ILE A 71 -21.13 4.67 6.59
C ILE A 71 -20.00 4.96 5.60
N ASN A 72 -19.20 3.96 5.21
CA ASN A 72 -18.04 4.15 4.33
C ASN A 72 -18.46 4.25 2.85
N PRO A 73 -18.43 5.44 2.20
CA PRO A 73 -18.79 5.56 0.79
C PRO A 73 -17.90 4.78 -0.18
N ALA A 74 -16.68 4.37 0.20
CA ALA A 74 -15.79 3.61 -0.68
C ALA A 74 -16.34 2.21 -0.96
N LYS A 75 -17.27 1.72 -0.13
CA LYS A 75 -18.00 0.48 -0.38
C LYS A 75 -18.74 0.52 -1.71
N MET A 76 -19.17 1.70 -2.17
CA MET A 76 -19.81 1.86 -3.47
C MET A 76 -18.89 1.60 -4.65
N VAL A 77 -17.66 2.12 -4.58
CA VAL A 77 -16.65 1.87 -5.61
C VAL A 77 -16.25 0.41 -5.63
N ILE A 78 -16.10 -0.21 -4.45
CA ILE A 78 -15.85 -1.64 -4.36
C ILE A 78 -16.97 -2.43 -5.02
N ASN A 79 -18.24 -2.13 -4.74
CA ASN A 79 -19.37 -2.84 -5.36
C ASN A 79 -19.38 -2.65 -6.88
N PHE A 80 -19.15 -1.43 -7.37
CA PHE A 80 -19.07 -1.15 -8.81
C PHE A 80 -17.96 -1.94 -9.51
N ILE A 81 -16.76 -1.99 -8.91
CA ILE A 81 -15.63 -2.76 -9.43
C ILE A 81 -15.93 -4.25 -9.37
N LYS A 82 -16.55 -4.71 -8.28
CA LYS A 82 -16.93 -6.10 -8.09
C LYS A 82 -17.83 -6.57 -9.23
N ASP A 83 -18.84 -5.79 -9.59
CA ASP A 83 -19.82 -6.22 -10.60
C ASP A 83 -19.24 -6.23 -12.03
N ARG A 84 -18.26 -5.36 -12.32
CA ARG A 84 -17.75 -5.16 -13.69
C ARG A 84 -16.39 -5.80 -13.99
N ILE A 85 -15.48 -5.81 -13.03
CA ILE A 85 -14.08 -6.24 -13.23
C ILE A 85 -13.82 -7.59 -12.57
N GLN A 86 -14.47 -7.87 -11.42
CA GLN A 86 -14.33 -9.13 -10.68
C GLN A 86 -12.86 -9.55 -10.43
N PRO A 87 -12.01 -8.67 -9.84
CA PRO A 87 -10.64 -9.06 -9.55
C PRO A 87 -10.59 -10.11 -8.44
N GLU A 88 -9.55 -10.95 -8.47
CA GLU A 88 -9.34 -12.07 -7.55
C GLU A 88 -9.43 -11.68 -6.08
N ILE A 89 -8.76 -10.58 -5.71
CA ILE A 89 -8.79 -10.00 -4.37
C ILE A 89 -9.22 -8.54 -4.45
N LEU A 90 -10.51 -8.30 -4.31
CA LEU A 90 -11.05 -6.94 -4.23
C LEU A 90 -11.18 -6.46 -2.78
N THR A 91 -10.36 -5.49 -2.41
CA THR A 91 -10.44 -4.80 -1.12
C THR A 91 -10.30 -3.28 -1.30
N GLN A 92 -10.38 -2.53 -0.20
CA GLN A 92 -9.99 -1.12 -0.22
C GLN A 92 -8.53 -0.95 -0.64
N ALA A 93 -7.62 -1.83 -0.20
CA ALA A 93 -6.21 -1.78 -0.59
C ALA A 93 -6.04 -1.95 -2.11
N TRP A 94 -6.79 -2.88 -2.72
CA TRP A 94 -6.82 -3.03 -4.18
C TRP A 94 -7.16 -1.70 -4.87
N CYS A 95 -8.24 -1.04 -4.44
CA CYS A 95 -8.69 0.23 -5.03
C CYS A 95 -7.63 1.33 -4.88
N LYS A 96 -7.01 1.41 -3.69
CA LYS A 96 -5.95 2.38 -3.41
C LYS A 96 -4.78 2.20 -4.37
N PHE A 97 -4.32 0.97 -4.55
CA PHE A 97 -3.15 0.73 -5.38
C PHE A 97 -3.45 0.87 -6.87
N TYR A 98 -4.63 0.45 -7.32
CA TYR A 98 -5.05 0.70 -8.71
C TYR A 98 -5.12 2.20 -9.01
N GLU A 99 -5.66 3.03 -8.11
CA GLU A 99 -5.66 4.48 -8.28
C GLU A 99 -4.25 5.06 -8.36
N ILE A 100 -3.33 4.57 -7.53
CA ILE A 100 -1.91 4.97 -7.57
C ILE A 100 -1.30 4.63 -8.93
N LEU A 101 -1.49 3.40 -9.43
CA LEU A 101 -1.00 2.98 -10.75
C LEU A 101 -1.60 3.82 -11.88
N SER A 102 -2.86 4.23 -11.78
CA SER A 102 -3.48 5.12 -12.78
C SER A 102 -2.97 6.57 -12.73
N ASN A 103 -2.47 7.04 -11.59
CA ASN A 103 -2.09 8.44 -11.39
C ASN A 103 -0.59 8.70 -11.47
N TYR A 104 0.24 7.67 -11.32
CA TYR A 104 1.69 7.76 -11.28
C TYR A 104 2.31 6.77 -12.26
N ARG A 105 3.30 7.22 -13.04
CA ARG A 105 4.04 6.38 -13.99
C ARG A 105 5.04 5.50 -13.25
N LEU A 106 4.53 4.45 -12.60
CA LEU A 106 5.34 3.49 -11.83
C LEU A 106 5.85 2.34 -12.70
N ILE A 107 5.24 2.11 -13.85
CA ILE A 107 5.62 1.07 -14.80
C ILE A 107 6.30 1.76 -16.00
N PRO A 108 7.52 1.33 -16.40
CA PRO A 108 8.18 1.88 -17.58
C PRO A 108 7.38 1.54 -18.85
N GLU A 109 7.19 2.52 -19.74
CA GLU A 109 6.35 2.38 -20.94
C GLU A 109 6.88 1.31 -21.91
N GLU A 110 8.19 1.12 -21.99
CA GLU A 110 8.88 0.24 -22.95
C GLU A 110 9.46 -1.05 -22.32
N ALA A 111 9.02 -1.42 -21.12
CA ALA A 111 9.56 -2.60 -20.43
C ALA A 111 8.98 -3.91 -21.00
N GLU A 112 9.79 -4.78 -21.61
CA GLU A 112 9.32 -6.13 -21.99
C GLU A 112 9.15 -7.07 -20.78
N ASN A 113 9.98 -6.88 -19.75
CA ASN A 113 9.97 -7.67 -18.54
C ASN A 113 9.83 -6.72 -17.37
N PHE A 114 8.98 -7.06 -16.40
CA PHE A 114 8.74 -6.24 -15.23
C PHE A 114 8.83 -7.10 -13.98
N LYS A 115 9.57 -6.62 -12.98
CA LYS A 115 9.78 -7.31 -11.72
C LYS A 115 9.28 -6.47 -10.55
N SER A 116 8.41 -7.05 -9.73
CA SER A 116 7.90 -6.38 -8.51
C SER A 116 8.11 -7.20 -7.24
N LEU A 117 8.48 -6.54 -6.15
CA LEU A 117 8.55 -7.11 -4.81
C LEU A 117 7.45 -6.48 -3.94
N HIS A 118 6.67 -7.31 -3.25
CA HIS A 118 5.57 -6.87 -2.37
C HIS A 118 5.79 -7.34 -0.93
N LEU A 119 6.02 -6.42 -0.01
CA LEU A 119 6.30 -6.73 1.40
C LEU A 119 5.06 -6.54 2.28
N CYS A 120 4.88 -7.45 3.24
CA CYS A 120 3.71 -7.51 4.13
C CYS A 120 2.35 -7.63 3.40
N GLU A 121 2.33 -8.30 2.26
CA GLU A 121 1.31 -8.10 1.24
C GLU A 121 -0.01 -8.86 1.47
N ALA A 122 -0.06 -9.86 2.36
CA ALA A 122 -1.28 -10.65 2.55
C ALA A 122 -2.50 -9.76 2.86
N PRO A 123 -3.66 -10.02 2.20
CA PRO A 123 -3.98 -11.21 1.41
C PRO A 123 -3.50 -11.19 -0.05
N GLY A 124 -2.90 -10.10 -0.55
CA GLY A 124 -2.48 -9.99 -1.97
C GLY A 124 -3.24 -8.95 -2.79
N ALA A 125 -3.83 -7.95 -2.14
CA ALA A 125 -4.67 -6.97 -2.80
C ALA A 125 -3.90 -6.06 -3.77
N PHE A 126 -2.66 -5.69 -3.46
CA PHE A 126 -1.83 -4.89 -4.37
C PHE A 126 -1.28 -5.75 -5.51
N ILE A 127 -0.92 -7.01 -5.25
CA ILE A 127 -0.54 -7.96 -6.32
C ILE A 127 -1.70 -8.10 -7.32
N SER A 128 -2.92 -8.33 -6.82
CA SER A 128 -4.11 -8.47 -7.66
C SER A 128 -4.43 -7.19 -8.44
N ALA A 129 -4.24 -6.01 -7.83
CA ALA A 129 -4.42 -4.73 -8.50
C ALA A 129 -3.37 -4.49 -9.60
N LEU A 130 -2.10 -4.82 -9.34
CA LEU A 130 -1.03 -4.73 -10.32
C LEU A 130 -1.27 -5.66 -11.50
N ASN A 131 -1.68 -6.90 -11.23
CA ASN A 131 -2.03 -7.86 -12.27
C ASN A 131 -3.11 -7.29 -13.20
N CYS A 132 -4.22 -6.82 -12.61
CA CYS A 132 -5.33 -6.22 -13.36
C CYS A 132 -4.88 -5.02 -14.19
N TYR A 133 -4.05 -4.14 -13.61
CA TYR A 133 -3.55 -2.96 -14.29
C TYR A 133 -2.62 -3.33 -15.47
N LEU A 134 -1.70 -4.28 -15.28
CA LEU A 134 -0.79 -4.75 -16.33
C LEU A 134 -1.57 -5.43 -17.45
N CYS A 135 -2.51 -6.32 -17.15
CA CYS A 135 -3.35 -6.95 -18.19
C CYS A 135 -4.14 -5.92 -19.00
N THR A 136 -4.55 -4.81 -18.39
CA THR A 136 -5.38 -3.79 -19.05
C THR A 136 -4.54 -2.80 -19.87
N ASN A 137 -3.40 -2.35 -19.34
CA ASN A 137 -2.64 -1.23 -19.91
C ASN A 137 -1.30 -1.64 -20.53
N HIS A 138 -0.79 -2.83 -20.19
CA HIS A 138 0.56 -3.31 -20.51
C HIS A 138 0.57 -4.81 -20.81
N SER A 139 -0.34 -5.28 -21.67
CA SER A 139 -0.62 -6.70 -21.89
C SER A 139 0.56 -7.52 -22.47
N THR A 140 1.57 -6.85 -23.02
CA THR A 140 2.78 -7.46 -23.58
C THR A 140 3.87 -7.71 -22.54
N ILE A 141 3.75 -7.13 -21.34
CA ILE A 141 4.79 -7.22 -20.31
C ILE A 141 4.81 -8.60 -19.67
N ARG A 142 6.00 -9.23 -19.63
CA ARG A 142 6.24 -10.43 -18.84
C ARG A 142 6.51 -10.05 -17.39
N TRP A 143 5.50 -10.24 -16.56
CA TRP A 143 5.57 -9.89 -15.15
C TRP A 143 6.06 -11.07 -14.30
N LYS A 144 7.12 -10.83 -13.52
CA LYS A 144 7.59 -11.72 -12.46
C LYS A 144 7.47 -10.99 -11.12
N TRP A 145 6.88 -11.62 -10.12
CA TRP A 145 6.75 -11.01 -8.81
C TRP A 145 7.19 -11.93 -7.69
N PHE A 146 7.58 -11.32 -6.59
CA PHE A 146 7.79 -11.97 -5.32
C PHE A 146 7.05 -11.20 -4.23
N ALA A 147 6.63 -11.91 -3.19
CA ALA A 147 5.95 -11.30 -2.07
C ALA A 147 6.41 -11.87 -0.74
N ASN A 148 6.07 -11.16 0.33
CA ASN A 148 6.26 -11.62 1.69
C ASN A 148 5.03 -11.26 2.53
N THR A 149 4.78 -12.10 3.52
CA THR A 149 3.85 -11.88 4.62
C THR A 149 4.33 -12.71 5.80
N LEU A 150 3.79 -12.46 7.00
CA LEU A 150 3.83 -13.45 8.08
C LEU A 150 3.21 -14.77 7.58
N ASN A 151 3.91 -15.89 7.80
CA ASN A 151 3.55 -17.19 7.24
C ASN A 151 2.38 -17.81 8.01
N PRO A 152 1.16 -17.92 7.44
CA PRO A 152 0.03 -18.53 8.13
C PRO A 152 0.15 -20.05 8.30
N TYR A 153 1.12 -20.69 7.62
CA TYR A 153 1.37 -22.13 7.71
C TYR A 153 2.48 -22.48 8.72
N TYR A 154 3.10 -21.49 9.36
CA TYR A 154 4.12 -21.71 10.37
C TYR A 154 3.48 -22.09 11.71
N GLU A 155 3.81 -23.26 12.26
CA GLU A 155 3.18 -23.81 13.47
C GLU A 155 3.29 -22.90 14.70
N GLY A 156 4.37 -22.11 14.79
CA GLY A 156 4.62 -21.22 15.92
C GLY A 156 3.91 -19.85 15.82
N ILE A 157 3.11 -19.60 14.77
CA ILE A 157 2.49 -18.30 14.58
C ILE A 157 1.17 -18.18 15.32
N ASN A 158 0.92 -16.99 15.88
CA ASN A 158 -0.39 -16.67 16.42
C ASN A 158 -1.35 -16.36 15.27
N ILE A 159 -2.45 -17.13 15.18
CA ILE A 159 -3.48 -16.99 14.13
C ILE A 159 -4.06 -15.57 14.06
N ASN A 160 -4.08 -14.84 15.18
CA ASN A 160 -4.59 -13.48 15.24
C ASN A 160 -3.65 -12.44 14.59
N ASP A 161 -2.38 -12.82 14.38
CA ASP A 161 -1.36 -11.95 13.80
C ASP A 161 -1.20 -12.14 12.29
N VAL A 162 -1.87 -13.15 11.70
CA VAL A 162 -1.79 -13.50 10.27
C VAL A 162 -3.10 -13.27 9.54
N VAL A 163 -2.99 -13.03 8.23
CA VAL A 163 -4.14 -12.99 7.32
C VAL A 163 -4.25 -14.36 6.64
N CYS A 164 -5.23 -15.16 7.04
CA CYS A 164 -5.53 -16.47 6.46
C CYS A 164 -6.49 -16.36 5.27
N ASP A 165 -5.97 -15.92 4.13
CA ASP A 165 -6.72 -15.88 2.86
C ASP A 165 -5.93 -16.58 1.76
N ASP A 166 -6.32 -17.82 1.49
CA ASP A 166 -5.58 -18.70 0.58
C ASP A 166 -5.91 -18.48 -0.89
N ARG A 167 -6.83 -17.56 -1.24
CA ARG A 167 -7.27 -17.36 -2.64
C ARG A 167 -6.10 -17.10 -3.58
N LEU A 168 -5.17 -16.25 -3.16
CA LEU A 168 -3.92 -15.98 -3.89
C LEU A 168 -2.73 -16.71 -3.26
N LEU A 169 -2.61 -16.69 -1.93
CA LEU A 169 -1.41 -17.14 -1.22
C LEU A 169 -1.04 -18.60 -1.55
N PHE A 170 -1.98 -19.53 -1.38
CA PHE A 170 -1.71 -20.96 -1.56
C PHE A 170 -1.41 -21.34 -3.02
N PRO A 171 -2.22 -20.95 -4.03
CA PRO A 171 -1.93 -21.27 -5.43
C PRO A 171 -0.62 -20.67 -5.94
N THR A 172 -0.16 -19.58 -5.31
CA THR A 172 1.04 -18.84 -5.74
C THR A 172 2.21 -18.97 -4.79
N ILE A 173 2.19 -19.93 -3.85
CA ILE A 173 3.14 -20.06 -2.73
C ILE A 173 4.63 -19.96 -3.13
N LYS A 174 4.99 -20.45 -4.33
CA LYS A 174 6.34 -20.34 -4.89
C LYS A 174 6.86 -18.92 -5.11
N HIS A 175 5.97 -17.93 -5.14
CA HIS A 175 6.32 -16.50 -5.26
C HIS A 175 6.45 -15.84 -3.89
N TRP A 176 6.10 -16.53 -2.81
CA TRP A 176 6.16 -16.00 -1.45
C TRP A 176 7.47 -16.42 -0.78
N TYR A 177 8.14 -15.45 -0.17
CA TYR A 177 9.36 -15.65 0.59
C TYR A 177 9.10 -15.37 2.07
N PHE A 178 9.20 -16.43 2.88
CA PHE A 178 8.94 -16.38 4.32
C PHE A 178 10.22 -16.25 5.18
N GLY A 179 11.39 -16.10 4.57
CA GLY A 179 12.64 -16.12 5.32
C GLY A 179 13.20 -17.53 5.53
N GLN A 180 14.44 -17.61 6.01
CA GLN A 180 15.11 -18.90 6.28
C GLN A 180 14.54 -19.62 7.50
N ASP A 181 13.91 -18.87 8.41
CA ASP A 181 13.22 -19.34 9.60
C ASP A 181 11.74 -19.67 9.33
N ASP A 182 11.27 -19.46 8.11
CA ASP A 182 9.91 -19.73 7.62
C ASP A 182 8.79 -18.96 8.35
N THR A 183 9.12 -17.98 9.20
CA THR A 183 8.13 -17.21 9.99
C THR A 183 7.42 -16.13 9.17
N GLY A 184 8.08 -15.63 8.13
CA GLY A 184 7.65 -14.47 7.36
C GLY A 184 7.90 -13.12 8.04
N ASP A 185 8.55 -13.10 9.21
CA ASP A 185 8.81 -11.87 9.97
C ASP A 185 9.97 -11.06 9.36
N ILE A 186 9.62 -9.95 8.72
CA ILE A 186 10.58 -9.02 8.12
C ILE A 186 11.43 -8.24 9.13
N ILE A 187 11.04 -8.25 10.41
CA ILE A 187 11.79 -7.60 11.49
C ILE A 187 12.97 -8.49 11.93
N ASN A 188 12.92 -9.78 11.61
CA ASN A 188 14.03 -10.69 11.88
C ASN A 188 15.32 -10.13 11.22
N PRO A 189 16.40 -9.91 12.00
CA PRO A 189 17.66 -9.36 11.46
C PRO A 189 18.26 -10.18 10.32
N ASN A 190 17.98 -11.48 10.26
CA ASN A 190 18.47 -12.37 9.20
C ASN A 190 17.59 -12.34 7.95
N TYR A 191 16.39 -11.77 8.01
CA TYR A 191 15.45 -11.76 6.90
C TYR A 191 16.03 -11.01 5.70
N SER A 192 16.62 -9.82 5.91
CA SER A 192 17.20 -9.02 4.83
C SER A 192 18.36 -9.74 4.13
N LYS A 193 19.22 -10.41 4.90
CA LYS A 193 20.32 -11.22 4.36
C LYS A 193 19.78 -12.39 3.52
N GLY A 194 18.85 -13.15 4.07
CA GLY A 194 18.25 -14.27 3.34
C GLY A 194 17.47 -13.83 2.10
N LEU A 195 16.78 -12.68 2.18
CA LEU A 195 16.08 -12.09 1.05
C LEU A 195 17.07 -11.71 -0.06
N ASN A 196 18.22 -11.11 0.28
CA ASN A 196 19.29 -10.83 -0.69
C ASN A 196 19.88 -12.11 -1.29
N ASP A 197 20.06 -13.17 -0.51
CA ASP A 197 20.55 -14.46 -1.03
C ASP A 197 19.51 -15.12 -1.98
N PHE A 198 18.22 -15.03 -1.64
CA PHE A 198 17.11 -15.56 -2.45
C PHE A 198 16.92 -14.81 -3.76
N ILE A 199 16.98 -13.48 -3.68
CA ILE A 199 16.91 -12.58 -4.84
C ILE A 199 18.18 -12.75 -5.68
N GLY A 200 19.36 -12.84 -5.06
CA GLY A 200 20.68 -12.87 -5.69
C GLY A 200 21.08 -11.54 -6.36
N ASP A 201 22.36 -11.40 -6.72
CA ASP A 201 22.93 -10.18 -7.35
C ASP A 201 22.29 -9.78 -8.70
N LYS A 202 21.35 -10.57 -9.24
CA LYS A 202 20.80 -10.43 -10.60
C LYS A 202 19.38 -9.85 -10.65
N TYR A 203 18.79 -9.49 -9.53
CA TYR A 203 17.39 -9.08 -9.47
C TYR A 203 17.27 -7.67 -8.90
N PHE A 204 17.51 -6.70 -9.78
CA PHE A 204 16.93 -5.38 -9.61
C PHE A 204 15.41 -5.50 -9.75
N PHE A 205 14.67 -5.03 -8.75
CA PHE A 205 13.22 -4.89 -8.83
C PHE A 205 12.88 -3.51 -9.37
N ASP A 206 12.06 -3.51 -10.42
CA ASP A 206 11.57 -2.28 -11.04
C ASP A 206 10.61 -1.53 -10.12
N LEU A 207 9.91 -2.28 -9.26
CA LEU A 207 8.98 -1.74 -8.28
C LEU A 207 9.01 -2.52 -6.97
N ASN A 208 9.28 -1.82 -5.87
CA ASN A 208 9.25 -2.38 -4.52
C ASN A 208 8.13 -1.72 -3.72
N ILE A 209 7.16 -2.50 -3.26
CA ILE A 209 5.96 -2.01 -2.59
C ILE A 209 5.89 -2.61 -1.19
N SER A 210 5.44 -1.79 -0.24
CA SER A 210 4.99 -2.26 1.07
C SER A 210 3.57 -1.79 1.33
N SER A 211 2.72 -2.72 1.74
CA SER A 211 1.36 -2.44 2.23
C SER A 211 1.33 -2.09 3.74
N SER A 212 2.47 -2.25 4.44
CA SER A 212 2.61 -2.01 5.87
C SER A 212 3.53 -0.83 6.21
N SER A 213 3.16 -0.11 7.26
CA SER A 213 3.93 1.00 7.82
C SER A 213 5.13 0.55 8.66
N ARG A 214 5.25 -0.75 8.96
CA ARG A 214 6.32 -1.34 9.80
C ARG A 214 7.62 -1.64 9.06
N VAL A 215 7.71 -1.40 7.75
CA VAL A 215 8.88 -1.71 6.90
C VAL A 215 10.05 -0.73 7.06
N ARG A 216 10.11 0.02 8.16
CA ARG A 216 11.22 0.97 8.43
C ARG A 216 12.59 0.28 8.49
N VAL A 217 12.62 -1.01 8.83
CA VAL A 217 13.83 -1.82 9.03
C VAL A 217 14.52 -2.20 7.72
N LEU A 218 13.80 -2.28 6.59
CA LEU A 218 14.37 -2.73 5.31
C LEU A 218 14.89 -1.59 4.42
N ARG A 219 14.73 -0.33 4.83
CA ARG A 219 15.16 0.84 4.03
C ARG A 219 16.68 0.94 3.84
N SER A 220 17.48 0.34 4.71
CA SER A 220 18.94 0.30 4.54
C SER A 220 19.40 -0.64 3.42
N TYR A 221 18.58 -1.63 3.04
CA TYR A 221 18.98 -2.69 2.10
C TYR A 221 18.32 -2.60 0.73
N ILE A 222 17.24 -1.83 0.57
CA ILE A 222 16.50 -1.69 -0.69
C ILE A 222 16.55 -0.23 -1.13
N SER A 223 17.45 0.09 -2.06
CA SER A 223 17.71 1.45 -2.55
C SER A 223 16.54 2.10 -3.32
N SER A 224 15.49 1.35 -3.66
CA SER A 224 14.31 1.82 -4.42
C SER A 224 12.95 1.48 -3.78
N LEU A 225 12.89 1.32 -2.45
CA LEU A 225 11.64 0.96 -1.75
C LEU A 225 10.60 2.09 -1.76
N VAL A 226 9.48 1.88 -2.48
CA VAL A 226 8.31 2.76 -2.42
C VAL A 226 7.40 2.28 -1.27
N VAL A 227 7.45 3.00 -0.14
CA VAL A 227 6.56 2.75 1.00
C VAL A 227 5.27 3.56 0.82
N LEU A 228 4.18 2.90 0.46
CA LEU A 228 2.87 3.52 0.28
C LEU A 228 2.10 3.53 1.61
N ASN A 229 2.37 4.53 2.47
CA ASN A 229 1.61 4.73 3.69
C ASN A 229 0.40 5.66 3.47
N GLU A 230 -0.77 5.23 3.96
CA GLU A 230 -1.97 6.02 4.31
C GLU A 230 -2.30 7.27 3.47
N MET A 231 -2.37 7.20 2.13
CA MET A 231 -2.66 8.40 1.32
C MET A 231 -4.04 8.49 0.65
N VAL A 232 -4.89 7.45 0.68
CA VAL A 232 -5.96 7.37 -0.35
C VAL A 232 -7.39 7.19 0.18
N THR A 233 -7.62 6.86 1.45
CA THR A 233 -9.02 6.68 1.93
C THR A 233 -9.84 7.96 1.84
N SER A 234 -9.33 9.14 2.18
CA SER A 234 -10.12 10.37 2.10
C SER A 234 -10.44 10.81 0.66
N THR A 235 -9.50 10.60 -0.27
CA THR A 235 -9.57 11.04 -1.68
C THR A 235 -10.65 10.28 -2.47
N VAL A 236 -10.73 8.96 -2.30
CA VAL A 236 -11.75 8.12 -2.95
C VAL A 236 -13.15 8.43 -2.43
N LEU A 237 -13.30 8.60 -1.11
CA LEU A 237 -14.60 8.78 -0.44
C LEU A 237 -15.34 10.04 -0.89
N GLN A 238 -14.62 11.15 -1.08
CA GLN A 238 -15.25 12.43 -1.42
C GLN A 238 -15.51 12.58 -2.92
N ARG A 239 -14.72 11.92 -3.78
CA ARG A 239 -14.94 11.88 -5.24
C ARG A 239 -16.19 11.09 -5.61
N ILE A 240 -16.50 10.02 -4.88
CA ILE A 240 -17.76 9.25 -5.01
C ILE A 240 -18.99 10.07 -4.60
N ASN A 241 -18.91 10.78 -3.47
CA ASN A 241 -20.01 11.63 -3.00
C ASN A 241 -20.29 12.81 -3.95
N SER A 242 -19.25 13.31 -4.62
CA SER A 242 -19.35 14.31 -5.68
C SER A 242 -20.05 13.76 -6.93
N LEU A 243 -19.64 12.58 -7.41
CA LEU A 243 -20.26 11.92 -8.57
C LEU A 243 -21.74 11.58 -8.36
N LYS A 244 -22.12 11.19 -7.14
CA LYS A 244 -23.53 10.99 -6.76
C LYS A 244 -24.34 12.27 -6.84
N ARG A 245 -23.84 13.37 -6.26
CA ARG A 245 -24.53 14.68 -6.32
C ARG A 245 -24.70 15.18 -7.75
N SER A 246 -23.74 14.94 -8.64
CA SER A 246 -23.87 15.29 -10.06
C SER A 246 -24.84 14.39 -10.84
N TYR A 247 -25.05 13.14 -10.40
CA TYR A 247 -26.03 12.23 -10.99
C TYR A 247 -27.46 12.60 -10.56
N ASP A 248 -27.64 12.93 -9.28
CA ASP A 248 -28.95 13.34 -8.72
C ASP A 248 -29.41 14.72 -9.25
N LEU A 249 -28.47 15.58 -9.69
CA LEU A 249 -28.78 16.88 -10.31
C LEU A 249 -29.09 16.81 -11.81
N THR A 250 -28.76 15.70 -12.48
CA THR A 250 -29.00 15.52 -13.93
C THR A 250 -30.20 14.61 -14.24
N THR A 251 -30.80 14.01 -13.21
CA THR A 251 -31.95 13.09 -13.31
C THR A 251 -33.19 13.58 -12.54
N GLY A 252 -33.21 14.86 -12.12
CA GLY A 252 -34.37 15.55 -11.56
C GLY A 252 -34.96 16.58 -12.51
#